data_AF-A0A3D2GPX0-F1
#
_entry.id   AF-A0A3D2GPX0-F1
#
_cell.length_a   1.000
_cell.length_b   1.000
_cell.length_c   1.000
_cell.angle_alpha   90.00
_cell.angle_beta   90.00
_cell.angle_gamma   90.00
#
_symmetry.space_group_name_H-M   'P 1'
#
loop_
_entity.id
_entity.type
_entity.pdbx_description
1 polymer ?
#
loop_
_entity_poly.entity_id
_entity_poly.type
_entity_poly.pdbx_seq_one_letter_code
_entity_poly.pdbx_strand_id
1 'polypeptide(L)' 'TLVIAHRLSTVVDADQILVLVNGRIEERGTHAELLAADGTYAMMWQRQQQGEETLPGPTAESLELGASDAGEA' A
#
# COMPACT_ATOMS: atom_id res chain seq x y z
N THR A 1 16.57 14.59 1.67
CA THR A 1 16.87 13.30 1.02
C THR A 1 16.01 13.13 -0.20
N LEU A 2 16.48 12.49 -1.26
CA LEU A 2 15.68 12.18 -2.45
C LEU A 2 15.43 10.67 -2.49
N VAL A 3 14.17 10.27 -2.63
CA VAL A 3 13.76 8.86 -2.71
C VAL A 3 12.89 8.69 -3.95
N ILE A 4 13.15 7.63 -4.72
CA ILE A 4 12.29 7.16 -5.81
C ILE A 4 11.75 5.81 -5.37
N ALA A 5 10.43 5.67 -5.31
CA ALA A 5 9.78 4.47 -4.81
C ALA A 5 8.79 3.90 -5.83
N HIS A 6 8.65 2.57 -5.83
CA HIS A 6 7.60 1.87 -6.58
C HIS A 6 6.30 1.75 -5.77
N ARG A 7 6.37 1.83 -4.44
CA ARG A 7 5.22 1.82 -3.53
C ARG A 7 4.97 3.23 -3.04
N LEU A 8 3.73 3.70 -3.14
CA LEU A 8 3.40 5.05 -2.67
C LEU A 8 3.50 5.15 -1.14
N SER A 9 3.29 4.05 -0.41
CA SER A 9 3.43 4.00 1.06
C SER A 9 4.81 4.43 1.56
N THR A 10 5.86 4.24 0.76
CA THR A 10 7.24 4.63 1.11
C THR A 10 7.46 6.15 1.08
N VAL A 11 6.60 6.90 0.39
CA VAL A 11 6.78 8.35 0.18
C VAL A 11 5.70 9.21 0.85
N VAL A 12 4.78 8.61 1.62
CA VAL A 12 3.68 9.33 2.29
C VAL A 12 4.19 10.42 3.23
N ASP A 13 5.25 10.13 3.99
CA ASP A 13 5.83 11.06 4.97
C ASP A 13 6.87 12.02 4.37
N ALA A 14 7.00 12.05 3.04
CA ALA A 14 7.92 12.98 2.40
C ALA A 14 7.42 14.43 2.55
N ASP A 15 8.34 15.34 2.89
CA ASP A 15 8.06 16.79 2.93
C ASP A 15 7.54 17.31 1.59
N GLN A 16 7.90 16.64 0.49
CA GLN A 16 7.45 16.97 -0.85
C GLN A 16 7.48 15.74 -1.77
N ILE A 17 6.38 15.54 -2.49
CA ILE A 17 6.19 14.51 -3.51
C ILE A 17 6.11 15.19 -4.88
N LEU A 18 6.74 14.57 -5.88
CA LEU A 18 6.72 15.00 -7.28
C LEU A 18 6.17 13.86 -8.13
N VAL A 19 5.08 14.11 -8.86
CA VAL A 19 4.51 13.13 -9.80
C VAL A 19 5.08 13.41 -11.18
N LEU A 20 5.83 12.43 -11.70
CA LEU A 20 6.44 12.52 -13.02
C LEU A 20 5.65 11.71 -14.05
N VAL A 21 5.21 12.36 -15.12
CA VAL A 21 4.52 11.73 -16.24
C VAL A 21 5.20 12.18 -17.53
N ASN A 22 5.60 11.23 -18.38
CA ASN A 22 6.27 11.49 -19.66
C ASN A 22 7.48 12.45 -19.55
N GLY A 23 8.26 12.34 -18.47
CA GLY A 23 9.43 13.17 -18.23
C GLY A 23 9.13 14.61 -17.75
N ARG A 24 7.89 14.91 -17.36
CA ARG A 24 7.47 16.22 -16.83
C ARG A 24 6.85 16.06 -15.45
N ILE A 25 7.04 17.06 -14.60
CA ILE A 25 6.38 17.13 -13.29
C ILE A 25 4.96 17.64 -13.54
N GLU A 26 3.96 16.79 -13.31
CA GLU A 26 2.55 17.18 -13.42
C GLU A 26 1.99 17.67 -12.09
N GLU A 27 2.44 17.09 -10.97
CA GLU A 27 1.97 17.47 -9.64
C GLU A 27 3.12 17.59 -8.64
N ARG A 28 2.95 18.50 -7.67
CA ARG A 28 3.90 18.75 -6.59
C ARG A 28 3.16 19.15 -5.32
N GLY A 29 3.50 18.52 -4.20
CA GLY A 29 2.93 18.85 -2.90
C GLY A 29 3.23 17.79 -1.85
N THR A 30 2.63 17.94 -0.68
CA THR A 30 2.57 16.90 0.36
C THR A 30 1.54 15.83 -0.01
N HIS A 31 1.60 14.68 0.67
CA HIS A 31 0.59 13.62 0.50
C HIS A 31 -0.85 14.14 0.65
N ALA A 32 -1.11 14.94 1.68
CA ALA A 32 -2.44 15.48 1.95
C ALA A 32 -2.94 16.44 0.86
N GLU A 33 -2.06 17.33 0.38
CA GLU A 33 -2.39 18.28 -0.70
C GLU A 33 -2.70 17.55 -2.00
N LEU A 34 -1.90 16.53 -2.35
CA LEU A 34 -2.08 15.77 -3.58
C LEU A 34 -3.31 14.86 -3.56
N LEU A 35 -3.67 14.30 -2.39
CA LEU A 35 -4.94 13.60 -2.23
C LEU A 35 -6.14 14.54 -2.37
N ALA A 36 -6.06 15.73 -1.77
CA ALA A 36 -7.14 16.72 -1.85
C ALA A 36 -7.32 17.28 -3.27
N ALA A 37 -6.26 17.30 -4.07
CA ALA A 37 -6.29 17.72 -5.47
C ALA A 37 -7.01 16.72 -6.40
N ASP A 38 -7.25 15.47 -5.94
CA ASP A 38 -7.91 14.39 -6.70
C ASP A 38 -7.31 14.16 -8.10
N GLY A 39 -5.99 14.33 -8.21
CA GLY A 39 -5.25 14.22 -9.46
C GLY A 39 -4.60 12.84 -9.69
N THR A 40 -3.53 12.83 -10.47
CA THR A 40 -2.82 11.60 -10.88
C THR A 40 -2.31 10.82 -9.67
N TYR A 41 -1.77 11.51 -8.67
CA TYR A 41 -1.34 10.92 -7.40
C TYR A 41 -2.48 10.19 -6.68
N ALA A 42 -3.64 10.85 -6.51
CA ALA A 42 -4.79 10.30 -5.80
C ALA A 42 -5.34 9.05 -6.49
N MET A 43 -5.42 9.07 -7.82
CA MET A 43 -5.80 7.90 -8.62
C MET A 43 -4.82 6.72 -8.44
N MET A 44 -3.50 6.99 -8.44
CA MET A 44 -2.49 5.94 -8.20
C MET A 44 -2.62 5.36 -6.77
N TRP A 45 -2.84 6.22 -5.79
CA TRP A 45 -3.03 5.83 -4.39
C TRP A 45 -4.23 4.90 -4.21
N GLN A 46 -5.39 5.28 -4.74
CA GLN A 46 -6.61 4.45 -4.68
C GLN A 46 -6.41 3.07 -5.32
N ARG A 47 -5.68 2.99 -6.44
CA ARG A 47 -5.39 1.71 -7.11
C ARG A 47 -4.48 0.81 -6.29
N GLN A 48 -3.49 1.36 -5.58
CA GLN A 48 -2.60 0.56 -4.74
C GLN A 48 -3.32 0.00 -3.51
N GLN A 49 -4.24 0.77 -2.91
CA GLN A 49 -5.07 0.32 -1.79
C GLN A 49 -5.91 -0.92 -2.15
N GLN A 50 -6.50 -0.95 -3.36
CA GLN A 50 -7.30 -2.09 -3.84
C GLN A 50 -6.45 -3.35 -4.09
N GLY A 51 -5.17 -3.19 -4.43
CA GLY A 51 -4.24 -4.30 -4.61
C GLY A 51 -3.67 -4.85 -3.30
N GLU A 52 -3.56 -4.02 -2.27
CA GLU A 52 -3.09 -4.43 -0.93
C GLU A 52 -4.18 -5.11 -0.08
N GLU A 53 -5.47 -4.88 -0.37
CA GLU A 53 -6.60 -5.46 0.38
C GLU A 53 -6.97 -6.90 -0.03
N THR A 54 -6.38 -7.44 -1.11
CA THR A 54 -6.65 -8.82 -1.56
C THR A 54 -5.66 -9.82 -0.99
N LEU A 55 -5.63 -9.99 0.34
CA LEU A 55 -5.23 -11.24 1.00
C LEU A 55 -5.88 -11.28 2.40
N PRO A 56 -7.02 -11.96 2.60
CA PRO A 56 -7.28 -12.50 3.92
C PRO A 56 -6.12 -13.47 4.21
N GLY A 57 -5.22 -13.06 5.11
CA GLY A 57 -4.24 -13.98 5.69
C GLY A 57 -4.99 -15.21 6.22
N PRO A 58 -4.40 -16.41 6.15
CA PRO A 58 -5.09 -17.63 6.58
C PRO A 58 -5.65 -17.40 7.98
N THR A 59 -6.98 -17.38 8.09
CA THR A 59 -7.67 -17.23 9.36
C THR A 59 -7.21 -18.34 10.27
N ALA A 60 -6.99 -18.01 11.55
CA ALA A 60 -6.51 -18.91 12.60
C ALA A 60 -7.36 -20.20 12.75
N GLU A 61 -8.54 -20.25 12.12
CA GLU A 61 -9.42 -21.42 12.08
C GLU A 61 -8.86 -22.61 11.27
N SER A 62 -7.84 -22.42 10.41
CA SER A 62 -7.23 -23.55 9.69
C SER A 62 -6.20 -24.35 10.50
N LEU A 63 -5.83 -23.92 11.71
CA LEU A 63 -4.78 -24.56 12.52
C LEU A 63 -5.30 -25.54 13.58
N GLU A 64 -6.62 -25.72 13.75
CA GLU A 64 -7.19 -26.66 14.73
C GLU A 64 -7.46 -28.08 14.19
N LEU A 65 -7.23 -28.34 12.90
CA LEU A 65 -7.30 -29.70 12.34
C LEU A 65 -5.90 -30.35 12.36
N GLY A 66 -5.34 -30.59 13.56
CA GLY A 66 -4.01 -31.20 13.62
C GLY A 66 -3.47 -31.69 14.96
N ALA A 67 -4.21 -31.59 16.08
CA ALA A 67 -3.67 -32.02 17.37
C ALA A 67 -4.73 -32.52 18.39
N SER A 68 -5.38 -33.64 18.09
CA SER A 68 -5.84 -34.61 19.08
C SER A 68 -6.02 -35.94 18.33
N ASP A 69 -5.21 -36.97 18.54
CA ASP A 69 -5.03 -37.63 19.81
C ASP A 69 -3.76 -38.49 19.75
N ALA A 70 -2.86 -38.28 20.71
CA ALA A 70 -1.70 -39.11 20.93
C ALA A 70 -2.01 -40.03 22.10
N GLY A 71 -2.25 -41.31 21.80
CA GLY A 71 -1.99 -42.45 22.68
C GLY A 71 -2.80 -42.57 23.98
N GLU A 72 -3.56 -43.66 24.08
CA GLU A 72 -3.66 -44.42 25.33
C GLU A 72 -4.00 -45.90 25.05
N ALA A 73 -3.22 -46.77 25.68
CA ALA A 73 -3.32 -48.24 25.83
C ALA A 73 -2.95 -49.16 24.65
#